data_AF-A0A8I6TL55-F1
#
_entry.id   AF-A0A8I6TL55-F1
#
_cell.length_a   1.000
_cell.length_b   1.000
_cell.length_c   1.000
_cell.angle_alpha   90.00
_cell.angle_beta   90.00
_cell.angle_gamma   90.00
#
_symmetry.space_group_name_H-M   'P 1'
#
loop_
_entity.id
_entity.type
_entity.pdbx_description
1 polymer ?
#
loop_
_entity_poly.entity_id
_entity_poly.type
_entity_poly.pdbx_seq_one_letter_code
_entity_poly.pdbx_strand_id
1 'polypeptide(L)'
;MRTQVNLIYKAGYTFSLAALLLSIIIFFYFKSLTCTRIQIHKNLFISLAVNNLLWLVWYEAVVDNIPVLLSNGIGCQILHVLVQYFMVATYLWMFCEGLYLHTLLVVTFVTESKVMPVLHLIGWGVPALLVTVYASLRVSTKDDTLHCWIHESLYSWSLSGPVCLSMIANLVFLINIVRLLLTKLHSAAHTSPRSSFKEKNPSIRSKRRSTISSQGLPSGRTKKAVRATLILIPLLGLQYIVTPFRPEQGTSWEYPYQVTSALVASCQGLCVALLFCFFNGEVVAAMRKRWRQCRLSKKPPWHSCSGVTSVSFSRSSIGQELAGGNNGCEAGSTAPAMHIDSLAFGNCQL
;
A
#
# COMPACT_ATOMS: atom_id res chain seq x y z
N MET A 1 1.15 -13.33 33.39
CA MET A 1 0.19 -12.64 32.50
C MET A 1 0.89 -11.61 31.60
N ARG A 2 1.58 -10.60 32.15
CA ARG A 2 2.37 -9.61 31.37
C ARG A 2 3.35 -10.24 30.38
N THR A 3 4.08 -11.29 30.78
CA THR A 3 5.03 -11.99 29.89
C THR A 3 4.37 -12.64 28.66
N GLN A 4 3.16 -13.17 28.80
CA GLN A 4 2.44 -13.76 27.67
C GLN A 4 1.94 -12.69 26.70
N VAL A 5 1.44 -11.57 27.23
CA VAL A 5 1.03 -10.43 26.40
C VAL A 5 2.23 -9.86 25.63
N ASN A 6 3.37 -9.64 26.31
CA ASN A 6 4.60 -9.19 25.67
C ASN A 6 5.06 -10.16 24.57
N LEU A 7 4.98 -11.48 24.81
CA LEU A 7 5.33 -12.48 23.80
C LEU A 7 4.43 -12.41 22.55
N ILE A 8 3.13 -12.21 22.73
CA ILE A 8 2.16 -12.05 21.63
C ILE A 8 2.51 -10.80 20.80
N TYR A 9 2.77 -9.66 21.45
CA TYR A 9 3.18 -8.43 20.77
C TYR A 9 4.49 -8.63 19.99
N LYS A 10 5.52 -9.22 20.62
CA LYS A 10 6.81 -9.50 19.98
C LYS A 10 6.68 -10.40 18.76
N ALA A 11 5.99 -11.53 18.89
CA ALA A 11 5.78 -12.46 17.80
C ALA A 11 5.01 -11.81 16.63
N GLY A 12 3.95 -11.07 16.94
CA GLY A 12 3.14 -10.36 15.97
C GLY A 12 3.92 -9.29 15.20
N TYR A 13 4.66 -8.42 15.90
CA TYR A 13 5.48 -7.40 15.25
C TYR A 13 6.61 -8.01 14.42
N THR A 14 7.24 -9.09 14.88
CA THR A 14 8.31 -9.76 14.13
C THR A 14 7.79 -10.34 12.81
N PHE A 15 6.65 -11.03 12.83
CA PHE A 15 6.05 -11.58 11.62
C PHE A 15 5.61 -10.50 10.64
N SER A 16 4.94 -9.45 11.14
CA SER A 16 4.55 -8.31 10.32
C SER A 16 5.76 -7.59 9.72
N LEU A 17 6.83 -7.40 10.51
CA LEU A 17 8.06 -6.74 10.06
C LEU A 17 8.72 -7.52 8.94
N ALA A 18 8.85 -8.85 9.07
CA ALA A 18 9.43 -9.69 8.02
C ALA A 18 8.66 -9.57 6.69
N ALA A 19 7.33 -9.60 6.74
CA ALA A 19 6.48 -9.45 5.55
C ALA A 19 6.61 -8.05 4.91
N LEU A 20 6.67 -7.00 5.73
CA LEU A 20 6.85 -5.62 5.27
C LEU A 20 8.23 -5.40 4.64
N LEU A 21 9.30 -5.90 5.27
CA LEU A 21 10.66 -5.82 4.73
C LEU A 21 10.77 -6.51 3.37
N LEU A 22 10.21 -7.71 3.22
CA LEU A 22 10.19 -8.41 1.94
C LEU A 22 9.43 -7.60 0.87
N SER A 23 8.30 -7.00 1.23
CA SER A 23 7.53 -6.15 0.33
C SER A 23 8.32 -4.90 -0.09
N ILE A 24 8.98 -4.23 0.86
CA ILE A 24 9.85 -3.08 0.61
C ILE A 24 10.96 -3.45 -0.38
N ILE A 25 11.66 -4.57 -0.16
CA ILE A 25 12.72 -5.06 -1.06
C ILE A 25 12.18 -5.25 -2.48
N ILE A 26 11.00 -5.85 -2.64
CA ILE A 26 10.36 -6.05 -3.95
C ILE A 26 10.10 -4.70 -4.65
N PHE A 27 9.52 -3.73 -3.94
CA PHE A 27 9.21 -2.41 -4.51
C PHE A 27 10.46 -1.56 -4.84
N PHE A 28 11.58 -1.78 -4.15
CA PHE A 28 12.86 -1.15 -4.49
C PHE A 28 13.56 -1.87 -5.65
N TYR A 29 13.43 -3.19 -5.76
CA TYR A 29 14.04 -3.97 -6.84
C TYR A 29 13.43 -3.67 -8.21
N PHE A 30 12.10 -3.61 -8.31
CA PHE A 30 11.41 -3.36 -9.58
C PHE A 30 11.23 -1.85 -9.84
N LYS A 31 12.30 -1.18 -10.30
CA LYS A 31 12.24 0.23 -10.72
C LYS A 31 11.19 0.50 -11.81
N SER A 32 10.83 -0.51 -12.60
CA SER A 32 9.79 -0.44 -13.64
C SER A 32 8.36 -0.20 -13.13
N LEU A 33 8.09 -0.34 -11.82
CA LEU A 33 6.76 -0.17 -11.22
C LEU A 33 6.61 1.16 -10.46
N THR A 34 7.50 2.14 -10.69
CA THR A 34 7.46 3.42 -9.98
C THR A 34 6.41 4.36 -10.55
N CYS A 35 5.25 4.42 -9.90
CA CYS A 35 4.19 5.41 -10.10
C CYS A 35 4.04 6.28 -8.85
N THR A 36 3.43 7.47 -8.95
CA THR A 36 3.13 8.38 -7.82
C THR A 36 2.37 7.65 -6.70
N ARG A 37 1.37 6.84 -7.05
CA ARG A 37 0.62 5.98 -6.10
C ARG A 37 1.56 5.03 -5.34
N ILE A 38 2.49 4.38 -6.05
CA ILE A 38 3.45 3.43 -5.45
C ILE A 38 4.45 4.14 -4.54
N GLN A 39 4.82 5.40 -4.81
CA GLN A 39 5.66 6.18 -3.90
C GLN A 39 4.96 6.43 -2.55
N ILE A 40 3.66 6.73 -2.55
CA ILE A 40 2.88 6.89 -1.31
C ILE A 40 2.84 5.58 -0.51
N HIS A 41 2.56 4.44 -1.18
CA HIS A 41 2.58 3.13 -0.52
C HIS A 41 3.97 2.75 0.02
N LYS A 42 5.06 3.13 -0.68
CA LYS A 42 6.44 2.93 -0.19
C LYS A 42 6.66 3.67 1.13
N ASN A 43 6.28 4.95 1.20
CA ASN A 43 6.41 5.72 2.43
C ASN A 43 5.55 5.15 3.56
N LEU A 44 4.33 4.70 3.26
CA LEU A 44 3.48 4.01 4.21
C LEU A 44 4.16 2.73 4.75
N PHE A 45 4.69 1.86 3.88
CA PHE A 45 5.36 0.63 4.33
C PHE A 45 6.64 0.91 5.10
N ILE A 46 7.40 1.94 4.72
CA ILE A 46 8.59 2.37 5.47
C ILE A 46 8.18 2.85 6.86
N SER A 47 7.19 3.73 6.97
CA SER A 47 6.71 4.21 8.28
C SER A 47 6.20 3.08 9.16
N LEU A 48 5.44 2.13 8.60
CA LEU A 48 4.91 0.98 9.32
C LEU A 48 6.01 -0.01 9.74
N ALA A 49 7.01 -0.25 8.89
CA ALA A 49 8.14 -1.11 9.20
C ALA A 49 9.00 -0.52 10.32
N VAL A 50 9.32 0.77 10.24
CA VAL A 50 10.10 1.47 11.28
C VAL A 50 9.30 1.56 12.59
N ASN A 51 7.99 1.83 12.53
CA ASN A 51 7.13 1.81 13.71
C ASN A 51 7.14 0.44 14.41
N ASN A 52 6.93 -0.66 13.66
CA ASN A 52 6.96 -2.00 14.23
C ASN A 52 8.34 -2.37 14.80
N LEU A 53 9.42 -1.94 14.15
CA LEU A 53 10.78 -2.13 14.65
C LEU A 53 11.01 -1.35 15.96
N LEU A 54 10.62 -0.08 16.01
CA LEU A 54 10.79 0.76 17.20
C LEU A 54 9.97 0.26 18.38
N TRP A 55 8.72 -0.18 18.15
CA TRP A 55 7.92 -0.83 19.20
C TRP A 55 8.58 -2.12 19.69
N LEU A 56 9.10 -2.95 18.79
CA LEU A 56 9.83 -4.17 19.19
C LEU A 56 11.05 -3.82 20.05
N VAL A 57 11.85 -2.84 19.65
CA VAL A 57 13.01 -2.37 20.42
C VAL A 57 12.57 -1.78 21.78
N TRP A 58 11.47 -1.04 21.83
CA TRP A 58 10.91 -0.52 23.09
C TRP A 58 10.52 -1.64 24.06
N TYR A 59 9.84 -2.69 23.57
CA TYR A 59 9.46 -3.83 24.41
C TYR A 59 10.69 -4.58 24.94
N GLU A 60 11.67 -4.87 24.09
CA GLU A 60 12.89 -5.57 24.51
C GLU A 60 13.76 -4.72 25.43
N ALA A 61 14.06 -3.47 25.05
CA ALA A 61 15.07 -2.65 25.71
C ALA A 61 14.56 -1.88 26.93
N VAL A 62 13.26 -1.59 27.01
CA VAL A 62 12.68 -0.77 28.10
C VAL A 62 11.70 -1.57 28.94
N VAL A 63 10.73 -2.27 28.33
CA VAL A 63 9.67 -2.96 29.09
C VAL A 63 10.19 -4.20 29.82
N ASP A 64 11.04 -4.99 29.17
CA ASP A 64 11.59 -6.21 29.79
C ASP A 64 12.83 -5.94 30.66
N ASN A 65 13.49 -4.79 30.50
CA ASN A 65 14.71 -4.42 31.23
C ASN A 65 14.44 -3.38 32.33
N ILE A 66 14.03 -3.86 33.51
CA ILE A 66 13.75 -3.03 34.70
C ILE A 66 14.92 -2.11 35.13
N PRO A 67 16.21 -2.51 35.06
CA PRO A 67 17.31 -1.63 35.45
C PRO A 67 17.44 -0.37 34.58
N VAL A 68 17.12 -0.47 33.28
CA VAL A 68 17.14 0.67 32.34
C VAL A 68 16.01 1.64 32.67
N LEU A 69 14.84 1.09 33.01
CA LEU A 69 13.67 1.88 33.41
C LEU A 69 13.95 2.72 34.67
N LEU A 70 14.62 2.12 35.67
CA LEU A 70 14.97 2.79 36.93
C LEU A 70 16.15 3.76 36.79
N SER A 71 17.09 3.47 35.90
CA SER A 71 18.25 4.34 35.60
C SER A 71 17.85 5.64 34.91
N ASN A 72 16.69 5.68 34.25
CA ASN A 72 16.12 6.85 33.57
C ASN A 72 17.10 7.53 32.60
N GLY A 73 17.83 6.75 31.81
CA GLY A 73 18.80 7.25 30.85
C GLY A 73 18.16 8.03 29.69
N ILE A 74 18.88 9.03 29.18
CA ILE A 74 18.43 9.86 28.03
C ILE A 74 18.10 9.00 26.80
N GLY A 75 18.83 7.90 26.58
CA GLY A 75 18.61 7.01 25.44
C GLY A 75 17.20 6.39 25.42
N CYS A 76 16.64 6.08 26.59
CA CYS A 76 15.31 5.49 26.67
C CYS A 76 14.23 6.57 26.41
N GLN A 77 14.45 7.82 26.84
CA GLN A 77 13.57 8.94 26.55
C GLN A 77 13.55 9.27 25.05
N ILE A 78 14.71 9.29 24.41
CA ILE A 78 14.83 9.45 22.95
C ILE A 78 14.09 8.31 22.24
N LEU A 79 14.27 7.07 22.68
CA LEU A 79 13.56 5.93 22.12
C LEU A 79 12.05 6.09 22.25
N HIS A 80 11.55 6.56 23.40
CA HIS A 80 10.12 6.86 23.58
C HIS A 80 9.65 7.92 22.56
N VAL A 81 10.38 9.03 22.40
CA VAL A 81 10.05 10.08 21.42
C VAL A 81 10.00 9.52 19.99
N LEU A 82 10.97 8.68 19.62
CA LEU A 82 11.03 8.04 18.30
C LEU A 82 9.84 7.10 18.08
N VAL A 83 9.49 6.28 19.07
CA VAL A 83 8.30 5.41 19.02
C VAL A 83 7.04 6.25 18.79
N GLN A 84 6.86 7.34 19.53
CA GLN A 84 5.70 8.23 19.37
C GLN A 84 5.67 8.92 18.00
N TYR A 85 6.82 9.38 17.50
CA TYR A 85 6.94 10.00 16.18
C TYR A 85 6.54 9.05 15.06
N PHE A 86 7.12 7.85 15.01
CA PHE A 86 6.81 6.89 13.96
C PHE A 86 5.39 6.31 14.09
N MET A 87 4.84 6.24 15.29
CA MET A 87 3.43 5.93 15.50
C MET A 87 2.53 6.98 14.84
N VAL A 88 2.71 8.27 15.15
CA VAL A 88 1.92 9.36 14.54
C VAL A 88 2.15 9.45 13.04
N ALA A 89 3.40 9.30 12.58
CA ALA A 89 3.72 9.31 11.14
C ALA A 89 3.01 8.17 10.40
N THR A 90 2.95 6.97 10.98
CA THR A 90 2.21 5.84 10.38
C THR A 90 0.73 6.17 10.23
N TYR A 91 0.10 6.77 11.24
CA TYR A 91 -1.29 7.21 11.15
C TYR A 91 -1.53 8.28 10.08
N LEU A 92 -0.65 9.28 9.99
CA LEU A 92 -0.77 10.32 8.97
C LEU A 92 -0.47 9.79 7.56
N TRP A 93 0.42 8.80 7.38
CA TRP A 93 0.62 8.16 6.09
C TRP A 93 -0.61 7.34 5.64
N MET A 94 -1.29 6.66 6.57
CA MET A 94 -2.58 6.01 6.28
C MET A 94 -3.66 7.04 5.90
N PHE A 95 -3.66 8.21 6.54
CA PHE A 95 -4.53 9.32 6.16
C PHE A 95 -4.17 9.90 4.79
N CYS A 96 -2.89 10.11 4.49
CA CYS A 96 -2.41 10.60 3.19
C CYS A 96 -2.79 9.67 2.05
N GLU A 97 -2.76 8.34 2.27
CA GLU A 97 -3.23 7.36 1.31
C GLU A 97 -4.74 7.52 1.02
N GLY A 98 -5.56 7.65 2.06
CA GLY A 98 -7.00 7.89 1.93
C GLY A 98 -7.32 9.22 1.23
N LEU A 99 -6.60 10.29 1.58
CA LEU A 99 -6.73 11.61 0.96
C LEU A 99 -6.33 11.58 -0.52
N TYR A 100 -5.24 10.90 -0.86
CA TYR A 100 -4.79 10.73 -2.26
C TYR A 100 -5.85 10.00 -3.08
N LEU A 101 -6.36 8.87 -2.57
CA LEU A 101 -7.39 8.08 -3.25
C LEU A 101 -8.68 8.87 -3.43
N HIS A 102 -9.14 9.58 -2.39
CA HIS A 102 -10.32 10.44 -2.46
C HIS A 102 -10.15 11.57 -3.49
N THR A 103 -9.00 12.25 -3.46
CA THR A 103 -8.70 13.35 -4.39
C THR A 103 -8.68 12.87 -5.84
N LEU A 104 -8.05 11.72 -6.12
CA LEU A 104 -8.00 11.14 -7.47
C LEU A 104 -9.39 10.79 -8.01
N LEU A 105 -10.29 10.34 -7.13
CA LEU A 105 -11.64 9.89 -7.51
C LEU A 105 -12.65 11.03 -7.66
N VAL A 106 -12.53 12.09 -6.86
CA VAL A 106 -13.49 13.20 -6.83
C VAL A 106 -13.01 14.41 -7.64
N VAL A 107 -11.71 14.69 -7.63
CA VAL A 107 -11.14 15.89 -8.26
C VAL A 107 -10.35 15.48 -9.50
N THR A 108 -10.96 15.62 -10.68
CA THR A 108 -10.46 15.07 -11.95
C THR A 108 -9.32 15.87 -12.59
N PHE A 109 -8.94 17.03 -12.05
CA PHE A 109 -7.99 17.96 -12.70
C PHE A 109 -6.79 18.36 -11.83
N VAL A 110 -6.44 17.57 -10.80
CA VAL A 110 -5.30 17.90 -9.94
C VAL A 110 -4.00 17.36 -10.52
N THR A 111 -3.00 18.23 -10.68
CA THR A 111 -1.66 17.82 -11.10
C THR A 111 -0.91 17.14 -9.95
N GLU A 112 -0.46 15.92 -10.16
CA GLU A 112 0.25 15.10 -9.17
C GLU A 112 1.49 15.80 -8.58
N SER A 113 2.18 16.61 -9.39
CA SER A 113 3.40 17.33 -9.00
C SER A 113 3.19 18.36 -7.89
N LYS A 114 1.98 18.90 -7.74
CA LYS A 114 1.64 19.86 -6.68
C LYS A 114 1.14 19.17 -5.41
N VAL A 115 0.49 18.01 -5.55
CA VAL A 115 -0.08 17.24 -4.44
C VAL A 115 1.00 16.50 -3.67
N MET A 116 1.95 15.89 -4.38
CA MET A 116 2.97 15.04 -3.77
C MET A 116 3.81 15.73 -2.66
N PRO A 117 4.33 16.97 -2.83
CA PRO A 117 5.06 17.64 -1.76
C PRO A 117 4.17 18.01 -0.56
N VAL A 118 2.90 18.36 -0.79
CA VAL A 118 1.94 18.64 0.30
C VAL A 118 1.69 17.39 1.12
N LEU A 119 1.50 16.23 0.47
CA LEU A 119 1.34 14.95 1.15
C LEU A 119 2.58 14.54 1.95
N HIS A 120 3.78 14.81 1.44
CA HIS A 120 5.02 14.56 2.19
C HIS A 120 5.15 15.47 3.41
N LEU A 121 4.79 16.76 3.27
CA LEU A 121 4.75 17.70 4.39
C LEU A 121 3.75 17.26 5.46
N ILE A 122 2.58 16.77 5.06
CA ILE A 122 1.58 16.23 5.98
C ILE A 122 2.08 14.93 6.64
N GLY A 123 2.66 14.01 5.86
CA GLY A 123 3.08 12.69 6.34
C GLY A 123 4.29 12.70 7.27
N TRP A 124 5.25 13.62 7.08
CA TRP A 124 6.48 13.68 7.88
C TRP A 124 6.62 14.97 8.70
N GLY A 125 6.15 16.10 8.18
CA GLY A 125 6.26 17.39 8.87
C GLY A 125 5.28 17.53 10.03
N VAL A 126 4.01 17.18 9.84
CA VAL A 126 2.99 17.29 10.90
C VAL A 126 3.30 16.39 12.10
N PRO A 127 3.70 15.11 11.97
CA PRO A 127 4.11 14.29 13.10
C PRO A 127 5.32 14.88 13.83
N ALA A 128 6.28 15.45 13.10
CA ALA A 128 7.44 16.09 13.71
C ALA A 128 7.01 17.27 14.59
N LEU A 129 6.11 18.12 14.08
CA LEU A 129 5.56 19.24 14.83
C LEU A 129 4.76 18.79 16.06
N LEU A 130 3.88 17.79 15.92
CA LEU A 130 3.07 17.30 17.04
C LEU A 130 3.93 16.68 18.14
N VAL A 131 4.94 15.89 17.77
CA VAL A 131 5.82 15.23 18.74
C VAL A 131 6.78 16.21 19.39
N THR A 132 7.28 17.23 18.69
CA THR A 132 8.13 18.26 19.32
C THR A 132 7.35 19.06 20.35
N VAL A 133 6.10 19.42 20.07
CA VAL A 133 5.21 20.07 21.05
C VAL A 133 4.97 19.16 22.25
N TYR A 134 4.63 17.89 22.02
CA TYR A 134 4.45 16.90 23.09
C TYR A 134 5.70 16.75 23.97
N ALA A 135 6.86 16.54 23.35
CA ALA A 135 8.12 16.36 24.06
C ALA A 135 8.47 17.60 24.90
N SER A 136 8.23 18.81 24.37
CA SER A 136 8.47 20.07 25.08
C SER A 136 7.58 20.22 26.31
N LEU A 137 6.29 19.91 26.17
CA LEU A 137 5.33 19.90 27.29
C LEU A 137 5.70 18.84 28.35
N ARG A 138 6.14 17.66 27.90
CA ARG A 138 6.53 16.54 28.77
C ARG A 138 7.79 16.85 29.58
N VAL A 139 8.82 17.41 28.95
CA VAL A 139 10.09 17.79 29.60
C VAL A 139 9.88 18.88 30.66
N SER A 140 8.91 19.78 30.44
CA SER A 140 8.63 20.87 31.37
C SER A 140 8.01 20.41 32.70
N THR A 141 7.47 19.19 32.75
CA THR A 141 6.79 18.64 33.94
C THR A 141 7.73 17.67 34.68
N LYS A 142 8.31 18.09 35.81
CA LYS A 142 9.39 17.37 36.50
C LYS A 142 8.98 15.98 37.03
N ASP A 143 7.77 15.83 37.57
CA ASP A 143 7.30 14.56 38.15
C ASP A 143 7.05 13.47 37.10
N ASP A 144 6.80 13.89 35.86
CA ASP A 144 6.51 13.02 34.72
C ASP A 144 7.77 12.55 33.96
N THR A 145 8.95 13.07 34.33
CA THR A 145 10.23 12.70 33.70
C THR A 145 10.83 11.41 34.21
N LEU A 146 10.25 10.84 35.26
CA LEU A 146 10.70 9.60 35.89
C LEU A 146 10.25 8.38 35.08
N HIS A 147 11.02 7.29 35.15
CA HIS A 147 10.68 6.00 34.53
C HIS A 147 10.48 6.08 33.02
N CYS A 148 11.37 6.77 32.30
CA CYS A 148 11.41 6.72 30.84
C CYS A 148 10.11 7.15 30.11
N TRP A 149 9.27 7.98 30.74
CA TRP A 149 7.95 8.36 30.21
C TRP A 149 7.01 7.18 29.92
N ILE A 150 7.14 6.10 30.69
CA ILE A 150 6.27 4.92 30.55
C ILE A 150 4.83 5.16 31.01
N HIS A 151 4.61 6.12 31.93
CA HIS A 151 3.29 6.46 32.45
C HIS A 151 2.57 7.39 31.48
N GLU A 152 1.31 7.04 31.16
CA GLU A 152 0.41 7.89 30.38
C GLU A 152 0.12 9.19 31.13
N SER A 153 -0.02 10.27 30.38
CA SER A 153 -0.28 11.60 30.94
C SER A 153 -1.36 12.33 30.20
N LEU A 154 -1.86 13.41 30.82
CA LEU A 154 -2.80 14.33 30.18
C LEU A 154 -2.25 14.90 28.87
N TYR A 155 -0.93 15.07 28.75
CA TYR A 155 -0.29 15.58 27.52
C TYR A 155 -0.27 14.56 26.37
N SER A 156 -0.52 13.27 26.62
CA SER A 156 -0.67 12.25 25.58
C SER A 156 -1.91 12.49 24.70
N TRP A 157 -2.90 13.27 25.20
CA TRP A 157 -4.04 13.75 24.41
C TRP A 157 -3.63 14.71 23.29
N SER A 158 -2.52 15.44 23.45
CA SER A 158 -2.00 16.35 22.43
C SER A 158 -1.57 15.62 21.16
N LEU A 159 -1.15 14.35 21.23
CA LEU A 159 -0.93 13.52 20.03
C LEU A 159 -2.19 12.75 19.64
N SER A 160 -2.91 12.18 20.62
CA SER A 160 -4.04 11.31 20.35
C SER A 160 -5.20 12.05 19.68
N GLY A 161 -5.46 13.31 20.04
CA GLY A 161 -6.51 14.14 19.44
C GLY A 161 -6.36 14.30 17.92
N PRO A 162 -5.23 14.84 17.41
CA PRO A 162 -4.97 14.95 15.98
C PRO A 162 -5.00 13.60 15.23
N VAL A 163 -4.52 12.52 15.85
CA VAL A 163 -4.58 11.17 15.28
C VAL A 163 -6.03 10.67 15.17
N CYS A 164 -6.84 10.86 16.21
CA CYS A 164 -8.25 10.49 16.17
C CYS A 164 -9.01 11.30 15.11
N LEU A 165 -8.74 12.60 15.00
CA LEU A 165 -9.35 13.47 14.00
C LEU A 165 -9.01 13.00 12.58
N SER A 166 -7.74 12.66 12.32
CA SER A 166 -7.33 12.15 11.00
C SER A 166 -7.97 10.79 10.68
N MET A 167 -8.14 9.90 11.67
CA MET A 167 -8.87 8.64 11.51
C MET A 167 -10.36 8.84 11.20
N ILE A 168 -11.03 9.77 11.88
CA ILE A 168 -12.43 10.12 11.60
C ILE A 168 -12.55 10.68 10.19
N ALA A 169 -11.65 11.57 9.77
CA ALA A 169 -11.62 12.07 8.40
C ALA A 169 -11.42 10.94 7.38
N ASN A 170 -10.54 9.97 7.67
CA ASN A 170 -10.31 8.81 6.80
C ASN A 170 -11.55 7.91 6.67
N LEU A 171 -12.32 7.76 7.76
CA LEU A 171 -13.61 7.06 7.73
C LEU A 171 -14.62 7.77 6.82
N VAL A 172 -14.71 9.11 6.90
CA VAL A 172 -15.57 9.90 6.02
C VAL A 172 -15.16 9.72 4.55
N PHE A 173 -13.85 9.78 4.25
CA PHE A 173 -13.35 9.52 2.92
C PHE A 173 -13.67 8.12 2.43
N LEU A 174 -13.51 7.09 3.27
CA LEU A 174 -13.88 5.71 2.96
C LEU A 174 -15.35 5.61 2.58
N ILE A 175 -16.25 6.19 3.38
CA ILE A 175 -17.70 6.18 3.11
C ILE A 175 -17.99 6.84 1.77
N ASN A 176 -17.37 8.00 1.49
CA ASN A 176 -17.55 8.70 0.22
C ASN A 176 -17.02 7.91 -0.98
N ILE A 177 -15.83 7.30 -0.85
CA ILE A 177 -15.23 6.44 -1.87
C ILE A 177 -16.14 5.24 -2.16
N VAL A 178 -16.62 4.55 -1.11
CA VAL A 178 -17.52 3.40 -1.26
C VAL A 178 -18.82 3.82 -1.93
N ARG A 179 -19.44 4.93 -1.51
CA ARG A 179 -20.65 5.48 -2.16
C ARG A 179 -20.40 5.78 -3.64
N LEU A 180 -19.29 6.43 -3.98
CA LEU A 180 -18.90 6.75 -5.35
C LEU A 180 -18.72 5.48 -6.19
N LEU A 181 -17.96 4.49 -5.68
CA LEU A 181 -17.71 3.21 -6.34
C LEU A 181 -19.00 2.41 -6.55
N LEU A 182 -19.87 2.35 -5.54
CA LEU A 182 -21.17 1.68 -5.63
C LEU A 182 -22.08 2.37 -6.65
N THR A 183 -22.09 3.70 -6.68
CA THR A 183 -22.90 4.47 -7.64
C THR A 183 -22.44 4.20 -9.07
N LYS A 184 -21.13 4.26 -9.35
CA LYS A 184 -20.56 3.94 -10.68
C LYS A 184 -20.85 2.49 -11.10
N LEU A 185 -20.78 1.55 -10.15
CA LEU A 185 -21.09 0.13 -10.41
C LEU A 185 -22.57 -0.10 -10.70
N HIS A 186 -23.48 0.64 -10.05
CA HIS A 186 -24.91 0.60 -10.34
C HIS A 186 -25.23 1.26 -11.69
N SER A 187 -24.65 2.42 -12.01
CA SER A 187 -24.83 3.07 -13.31
C SER A 187 -24.39 2.17 -14.47
N ALA A 188 -23.24 1.48 -14.34
CA ALA A 188 -22.78 0.51 -15.33
C ALA A 188 -23.69 -0.73 -15.46
N ALA A 189 -24.51 -1.05 -14.46
CA ALA A 189 -25.49 -2.14 -14.52
C ALA A 189 -26.75 -1.75 -15.28
N HIS A 190 -27.18 -0.48 -15.20
CA HIS A 190 -28.36 0.02 -15.92
C HIS A 190 -28.09 0.28 -17.41
N THR A 191 -26.84 0.50 -17.84
CA THR A 191 -26.46 0.71 -19.25
C THR A 191 -26.22 -0.58 -20.04
N SER A 192 -26.63 -1.76 -19.55
CA SER A 192 -26.61 -3.00 -20.35
C SER A 192 -28.00 -3.29 -20.92
N PRO A 193 -28.28 -2.99 -22.20
CA PRO A 193 -29.54 -3.37 -22.83
C PRO A 193 -29.49 -4.87 -23.13
N ARG A 194 -29.82 -5.69 -22.13
CA ARG A 194 -29.98 -7.14 -22.31
C ARG A 194 -31.41 -7.56 -22.01
N SER A 195 -32.35 -7.10 -22.83
CA SER A 195 -33.59 -7.81 -23.14
C SER A 195 -34.42 -7.06 -24.16
N SER A 196 -34.15 -7.26 -25.46
CA SER A 196 -35.21 -7.21 -26.46
C SER A 196 -34.81 -7.97 -27.73
N PHE A 197 -34.60 -9.27 -27.59
CA PHE A 197 -34.82 -10.20 -28.70
C PHE A 197 -35.08 -11.60 -28.14
N LYS A 198 -36.31 -11.82 -27.67
CA LYS A 198 -36.85 -13.17 -27.57
C LYS A 198 -38.32 -13.12 -27.99
N GLU A 199 -38.47 -13.03 -29.30
CA GLU A 199 -39.38 -13.81 -30.13
C GLU A 199 -40.71 -14.25 -29.49
N LYS A 200 -41.80 -13.72 -30.07
CA LYS A 200 -43.17 -14.16 -29.84
C LYS A 200 -43.31 -15.63 -30.27
N ASN A 201 -43.67 -16.50 -29.33
CA ASN A 201 -44.58 -17.60 -29.66
C ASN A 201 -45.46 -17.95 -28.44
N PRO A 202 -46.80 -18.03 -28.59
CA PRO A 202 -47.69 -18.32 -27.47
C PRO A 202 -48.03 -19.81 -27.44
N SER A 203 -47.71 -20.52 -26.36
CA SER A 203 -48.50 -21.67 -25.94
C SER A 203 -48.21 -22.11 -24.51
N ILE A 204 -49.30 -22.10 -23.71
CA ILE A 204 -49.67 -23.09 -22.70
C ILE A 204 -48.97 -23.00 -21.32
N ARG A 205 -49.66 -22.26 -20.43
CA ARG A 205 -50.21 -22.69 -19.12
C ARG A 205 -49.25 -23.29 -18.06
N SER A 206 -49.05 -22.55 -16.97
CA SER A 206 -49.30 -23.03 -15.58
C SER A 206 -49.09 -21.96 -14.49
N LYS A 207 -50.20 -21.59 -13.83
CA LYS A 207 -50.40 -21.43 -12.37
C LYS A 207 -49.47 -20.49 -11.54
N ARG A 208 -50.00 -19.27 -11.34
CA ARG A 208 -50.02 -18.43 -10.11
C ARG A 208 -49.18 -18.91 -8.91
N ARG A 209 -48.16 -18.12 -8.54
CA ARG A 209 -47.86 -17.76 -7.15
C ARG A 209 -47.41 -16.31 -7.05
N SER A 210 -48.31 -15.49 -6.53
CA SER A 210 -48.04 -14.15 -6.02
C SER A 210 -47.29 -14.29 -4.70
N THR A 211 -46.01 -13.95 -4.69
CA THR A 211 -45.25 -13.69 -3.47
C THR A 211 -44.40 -12.46 -3.72
N ILE A 212 -44.90 -11.35 -3.18
CA ILE A 212 -44.19 -10.24 -2.53
C ILE A 212 -42.79 -9.96 -3.08
N SER A 213 -42.70 -8.81 -3.74
CA SER A 213 -41.47 -8.06 -4.00
C SER A 213 -40.56 -8.06 -2.76
N SER A 214 -39.55 -8.91 -2.75
CA SER A 214 -38.33 -8.66 -1.99
C SER A 214 -37.31 -8.23 -3.02
N GLN A 215 -36.92 -6.95 -2.95
CA GLN A 215 -35.95 -6.33 -3.83
C GLN A 215 -34.66 -7.16 -3.83
N GLY A 216 -34.50 -7.98 -4.85
CA GLY A 216 -33.30 -8.78 -5.07
C GLY A 216 -32.14 -7.88 -5.47
N LEU A 217 -31.37 -7.45 -4.48
CA LEU A 217 -30.04 -6.85 -4.66
C LEU A 217 -29.17 -7.80 -5.53
N PRO A 218 -28.40 -7.34 -6.53
CA PRO A 218 -27.68 -8.20 -7.46
C PRO A 218 -26.51 -8.92 -6.78
N SER A 219 -26.84 -10.07 -6.17
CA SER A 219 -26.05 -10.87 -5.20
C SER A 219 -24.63 -11.23 -5.67
N GLY A 220 -24.36 -11.30 -6.98
CA GLY A 220 -23.02 -11.65 -7.49
C GLY A 220 -22.02 -10.49 -7.54
N ARG A 221 -22.48 -9.25 -7.75
CA ARG A 221 -21.61 -8.07 -7.99
C ARG A 221 -21.50 -7.18 -6.77
N THR A 222 -22.54 -7.10 -5.94
CA THR A 222 -22.44 -6.50 -4.59
C THR A 222 -21.50 -7.29 -3.69
N LYS A 223 -21.45 -8.63 -3.77
CA LYS A 223 -20.44 -9.44 -3.07
C LYS A 223 -19.00 -9.06 -3.45
N LYS A 224 -18.74 -8.71 -4.71
CA LYS A 224 -17.41 -8.25 -5.17
C LYS A 224 -17.09 -6.85 -4.64
N ALA A 225 -18.05 -5.94 -4.64
CA ALA A 225 -17.89 -4.59 -4.09
C ALA A 225 -17.69 -4.60 -2.56
N VAL A 226 -18.48 -5.43 -1.84
CA VAL A 226 -18.32 -5.65 -0.41
C VAL A 226 -16.95 -6.26 -0.11
N ARG A 227 -16.49 -7.24 -0.90
CA ARG A 227 -15.15 -7.81 -0.76
C ARG A 227 -14.05 -6.76 -0.96
N ALA A 228 -14.17 -5.88 -1.96
CA ALA A 228 -13.21 -4.79 -2.17
C ALA A 228 -13.24 -3.77 -1.02
N THR A 229 -14.42 -3.49 -0.47
CA THR A 229 -14.59 -2.58 0.67
C THR A 229 -14.00 -3.17 1.96
N LEU A 230 -14.20 -4.46 2.21
CA LEU A 230 -13.60 -5.17 3.35
C LEU A 230 -12.07 -5.19 3.28
N ILE A 231 -11.49 -5.18 2.08
CA ILE A 231 -10.05 -5.07 1.86
C ILE A 231 -9.56 -3.65 2.14
N LEU A 232 -10.40 -2.62 1.95
CA LEU A 232 -10.05 -1.22 2.14
C LEU A 232 -10.06 -0.81 3.63
N ILE A 233 -10.79 -1.53 4.49
CA ILE A 233 -10.89 -1.23 5.93
C ILE A 233 -9.54 -1.38 6.67
N PRO A 234 -8.80 -2.51 6.55
CA PRO A 234 -7.49 -2.65 7.18
C PRO A 234 -6.43 -1.69 6.64
N LEU A 235 -6.58 -1.27 5.38
CA LEU A 235 -5.66 -0.38 4.68
C LEU A 235 -5.73 1.04 5.26
N LEU A 236 -6.93 1.50 5.60
CA LEU A 236 -7.16 2.84 6.13
C LEU A 236 -6.96 2.95 7.64
N GLY A 237 -6.56 1.87 8.33
CA GLY A 237 -6.29 1.87 9.76
C GLY A 237 -7.53 2.00 10.65
N LEU A 238 -8.73 1.73 10.12
CA LEU A 238 -10.01 1.95 10.79
C LEU A 238 -10.13 1.20 12.14
N GLN A 239 -9.45 0.06 12.26
CA GLN A 239 -9.34 -0.72 13.49
C GLN A 239 -8.72 0.05 14.67
N TYR A 240 -7.92 1.08 14.39
CA TYR A 240 -7.27 1.90 15.41
C TYR A 240 -8.18 2.96 16.02
N ILE A 241 -9.42 3.13 15.51
CA ILE A 241 -10.43 3.97 16.17
C ILE A 241 -10.77 3.45 17.57
N VAL A 242 -10.59 2.14 17.82
CA VAL A 242 -10.90 1.50 19.11
C VAL A 242 -9.72 1.62 20.10
N THR A 243 -8.50 1.87 19.62
CA THR A 243 -7.26 1.86 20.42
C THR A 243 -7.10 3.03 21.43
N PRO A 244 -7.71 4.21 21.24
CA PRO A 244 -7.72 5.25 22.26
C PRO A 244 -8.62 4.92 23.47
N PHE A 245 -9.61 4.04 23.31
CA PHE A 245 -10.53 3.64 24.38
C PHE A 245 -9.92 2.53 25.24
N ARG A 246 -8.74 2.80 25.82
CA ARG A 246 -8.08 1.87 26.73
C ARG A 246 -8.87 1.79 28.05
N PRO A 247 -9.32 0.60 28.48
CA PRO A 247 -10.03 0.45 29.76
C PRO A 247 -9.10 0.73 30.95
N GLU A 248 -9.66 1.23 32.05
CA GLU A 248 -8.94 1.49 33.31
C GLU A 248 -8.30 0.20 33.88
N GLN A 249 -7.14 0.38 34.51
CA GLN A 249 -6.31 -0.70 35.03
C GLN A 249 -7.06 -1.52 36.10
N GLY A 250 -7.06 -2.86 35.96
CA GLY A 250 -7.69 -3.77 36.93
C GLY A 250 -9.12 -4.21 36.59
N THR A 251 -9.68 -3.77 35.46
CA THR A 251 -10.96 -4.29 34.95
C THR A 251 -10.75 -5.60 34.17
N SER A 252 -11.74 -6.50 34.17
CA SER A 252 -11.67 -7.78 33.41
C SER A 252 -11.49 -7.60 31.90
N TRP A 253 -11.73 -6.39 31.38
CA TRP A 253 -11.59 -6.02 29.97
C TRP A 253 -10.16 -5.66 29.55
N GLU A 254 -9.23 -5.47 30.50
CA GLU A 254 -7.84 -5.08 30.19
C GLU A 254 -7.11 -6.16 29.39
N TYR A 255 -7.23 -7.42 29.80
CA TYR A 255 -6.60 -8.55 29.11
C TYR A 255 -7.10 -8.78 27.69
N PRO A 256 -8.43 -8.91 27.45
CA PRO A 256 -8.93 -9.09 26.09
C PRO A 256 -8.59 -7.89 25.22
N TYR A 257 -8.62 -6.66 25.76
CA TYR A 257 -8.22 -5.46 25.03
C TYR A 257 -6.75 -5.53 24.57
N GLN A 258 -5.81 -5.90 25.45
CA GLN A 258 -4.39 -6.02 25.10
C GLN A 258 -4.16 -7.10 24.05
N VAL A 259 -4.79 -8.27 24.18
CA VAL A 259 -4.67 -9.36 23.19
C VAL A 259 -5.27 -8.94 21.85
N THR A 260 -6.46 -8.35 21.85
CA THR A 260 -7.11 -7.87 20.62
C THR A 260 -6.29 -6.77 19.96
N SER A 261 -5.80 -5.79 20.71
CA SER A 261 -4.93 -4.72 20.18
C SER A 261 -3.65 -5.30 19.58
N ALA A 262 -3.00 -6.26 20.25
CA ALA A 262 -1.81 -6.94 19.73
C ALA A 262 -2.07 -7.64 18.41
N LEU A 263 -3.16 -8.42 18.34
CA LEU A 263 -3.57 -9.14 17.14
C LEU A 263 -3.92 -8.17 16.01
N VAL A 264 -4.68 -7.12 16.32
CA VAL A 264 -5.09 -6.11 15.34
C VAL A 264 -3.88 -5.39 14.75
N ALA A 265 -2.92 -4.97 15.58
CA ALA A 265 -1.71 -4.29 15.14
C ALA A 265 -0.82 -5.20 14.28
N SER A 266 -0.62 -6.45 14.70
CA SER A 266 0.21 -7.41 13.98
C SER A 266 -0.43 -7.94 12.69
N CYS A 267 -1.74 -8.14 12.67
CA CYS A 267 -2.48 -8.48 11.45
C CYS A 267 -2.52 -7.31 10.47
N GLN A 268 -2.57 -6.06 10.92
CA GLN A 268 -2.66 -4.89 10.04
C GLN A 268 -1.48 -4.82 9.06
N GLY A 269 -0.24 -4.84 9.56
CA GLY A 269 0.93 -4.75 8.67
C GLY A 269 1.11 -5.96 7.76
N LEU A 270 0.73 -7.16 8.23
CA LEU A 270 0.69 -8.35 7.40
C LEU A 270 -0.36 -8.23 6.27
N CYS A 271 -1.59 -7.85 6.60
CA CYS A 271 -2.67 -7.69 5.63
C CYS A 271 -2.29 -6.66 4.57
N VAL A 272 -1.74 -5.52 4.99
CA VAL A 272 -1.27 -4.45 4.11
C VAL A 272 -0.20 -4.97 3.13
N ALA A 273 0.81 -5.70 3.62
CA ALA A 273 1.85 -6.30 2.78
C ALA A 273 1.28 -7.33 1.78
N LEU A 274 0.39 -8.21 2.23
CA LEU A 274 -0.26 -9.21 1.38
C LEU A 274 -1.09 -8.58 0.26
N LEU A 275 -1.89 -7.56 0.59
CA LEU A 275 -2.82 -6.94 -0.35
C LEU A 275 -2.10 -6.10 -1.41
N PHE A 276 -1.14 -5.27 -1.01
CA PHE A 276 -0.49 -4.34 -1.93
C PHE A 276 0.73 -4.91 -2.66
N CYS A 277 1.40 -5.91 -2.09
CA CYS A 277 2.59 -6.51 -2.69
C CYS A 277 2.31 -7.92 -3.22
N PHE A 278 1.98 -8.88 -2.35
CA PHE A 278 1.94 -10.30 -2.72
C PHE A 278 0.76 -10.66 -3.63
N PHE A 279 -0.41 -10.04 -3.43
CA PHE A 279 -1.61 -10.28 -4.24
C PHE A 279 -1.81 -9.24 -5.33
N ASN A 280 -0.89 -8.28 -5.47
CA ASN A 280 -0.95 -7.30 -6.52
C ASN A 280 -0.58 -7.93 -7.86
N GLY A 281 -1.52 -7.95 -8.80
CA GLY A 281 -1.37 -8.59 -10.10
C GLY A 281 -0.18 -8.05 -10.90
N GLU A 282 0.12 -6.76 -10.80
CA GLU A 282 1.26 -6.14 -11.49
C GLU A 282 2.59 -6.65 -10.92
N VAL A 283 2.69 -6.71 -9.58
CA VAL A 283 3.87 -7.20 -8.86
C VAL A 283 4.06 -8.70 -9.13
N VAL A 284 2.99 -9.50 -9.06
CA VAL A 284 3.03 -10.94 -9.37
C VAL A 284 3.43 -11.18 -10.83
N ALA A 285 2.92 -10.38 -11.77
CA ALA A 285 3.29 -10.47 -13.18
C ALA A 285 4.76 -10.10 -13.41
N ALA A 286 5.25 -9.02 -12.79
CA ALA A 286 6.65 -8.61 -12.85
C ALA A 286 7.58 -9.69 -12.28
N MET A 287 7.22 -10.24 -11.11
CA MET A 287 7.96 -11.33 -10.46
C MET A 287 7.95 -12.60 -11.32
N ARG A 288 6.82 -12.97 -11.92
CA ARG A 288 6.71 -14.13 -12.83
C ARG A 288 7.53 -13.94 -14.10
N LYS A 289 7.52 -12.74 -14.69
CA LYS A 289 8.34 -12.39 -15.87
C LYS A 289 9.82 -12.55 -15.54
N ARG A 290 10.27 -12.03 -14.39
CA ARG A 290 11.66 -12.18 -13.94
C ARG A 290 12.01 -13.63 -13.65
N TRP A 291 11.12 -14.38 -13.01
CA TRP A 291 11.36 -15.79 -12.72
C TRP A 291 11.51 -16.63 -14.01
N ARG A 292 10.69 -16.34 -15.03
CA ARG A 292 10.84 -16.95 -16.36
C ARG A 292 12.19 -16.59 -17.01
N GLN A 293 12.60 -15.32 -16.96
CA GLN A 293 13.91 -14.89 -17.47
C GLN A 293 15.07 -15.60 -16.75
N CYS A 294 15.06 -15.68 -15.42
CA CYS A 294 16.09 -16.38 -14.66
C CYS A 294 16.10 -17.90 -14.92
N ARG A 295 14.93 -18.52 -15.13
CA ARG A 295 14.86 -19.94 -15.51
C ARG A 295 15.42 -20.19 -16.92
N LEU A 296 15.15 -19.29 -17.87
CA LEU A 296 15.70 -19.37 -19.22
C LEU A 296 17.22 -19.14 -19.23
N SER A 297 17.71 -18.19 -18.43
CA SER A 297 19.15 -17.92 -18.28
C SER A 297 19.93 -19.02 -17.56
N LYS A 298 19.24 -19.92 -16.84
CA LYS A 298 19.83 -21.09 -16.16
C LYS A 298 19.79 -22.37 -17.01
N LYS A 299 19.15 -22.37 -18.19
CA LYS A 299 19.33 -23.48 -19.13
C LYS A 299 20.74 -23.34 -19.72
N PRO A 300 21.60 -24.37 -19.64
CA PRO A 300 22.86 -24.35 -20.38
C PRO A 300 22.54 -24.16 -21.88
N PRO A 301 23.41 -23.51 -22.67
CA PRO A 301 23.27 -23.51 -24.11
C PRO A 301 23.40 -24.97 -24.55
N TRP A 302 22.28 -25.60 -24.89
CA TRP A 302 22.32 -26.89 -25.54
C TRP A 302 23.03 -26.68 -26.86
N HIS A 303 24.15 -27.37 -27.04
CA HIS A 303 24.84 -27.49 -28.31
C HIS A 303 23.80 -27.82 -29.39
N SER A 304 23.55 -26.86 -30.27
CA SER A 304 22.93 -27.12 -31.56
C SER A 304 23.70 -26.34 -32.61
N CYS A 305 24.96 -26.76 -32.81
CA CYS A 305 25.58 -26.66 -34.13
C CYS A 305 24.80 -27.61 -35.04
N SER A 306 23.83 -27.08 -35.79
CA SER A 306 23.27 -27.74 -36.97
C SER A 306 22.59 -26.68 -37.84
N GLY A 307 23.37 -26.18 -38.79
CA GLY A 307 23.02 -26.03 -40.21
C GLY A 307 21.71 -25.36 -40.64
N VAL A 308 21.89 -24.56 -41.69
CA VAL A 308 20.92 -24.12 -42.71
C VAL A 308 20.23 -22.78 -42.43
N THR A 309 20.91 -21.70 -42.84
CA THR A 309 20.24 -20.49 -43.33
C THR A 309 19.53 -20.81 -44.64
N SER A 310 18.22 -21.02 -44.62
CA SER A 310 17.39 -20.93 -45.82
C SER A 310 17.22 -19.47 -46.20
N VAL A 311 17.92 -19.05 -47.25
CA VAL A 311 17.72 -17.74 -47.88
C VAL A 311 16.46 -17.84 -48.74
N SER A 312 15.37 -17.19 -48.34
CA SER A 312 14.20 -17.02 -49.20
C SER A 312 14.30 -15.70 -49.96
N PHE A 313 14.30 -15.87 -51.28
CA PHE A 313 14.36 -14.90 -52.36
C PHE A 313 13.27 -13.80 -52.25
N SER A 314 13.61 -12.58 -52.65
CA SER A 314 12.63 -11.67 -53.26
C SER A 314 13.30 -10.92 -54.41
N ARG A 315 12.79 -11.19 -55.60
CA ARG A 315 13.20 -10.65 -56.89
C ARG A 315 12.19 -9.57 -57.29
N SER A 316 12.69 -8.38 -57.62
CA SER A 316 12.01 -7.38 -58.46
C SER A 316 13.04 -6.29 -58.78
N SER A 317 13.79 -6.36 -59.89
CA SER A 317 13.49 -5.96 -61.28
C SER A 317 13.15 -4.47 -61.49
N ILE A 318 13.80 -3.90 -62.52
CA ILE A 318 13.63 -2.57 -63.19
C ILE A 318 14.55 -1.48 -62.60
N GLY A 319 15.42 -0.77 -63.34
CA GLY A 319 15.77 -0.70 -64.76
C GLY A 319 16.83 0.41 -64.96
N GLN A 320 17.69 0.24 -65.99
CA GLN A 320 18.56 1.19 -66.72
C GLN A 320 18.94 2.57 -66.11
N GLU A 321 20.25 2.88 -66.05
CA GLU A 321 20.91 3.83 -66.99
C GLU A 321 22.45 3.85 -66.85
N LEU A 322 23.10 4.43 -67.86
CA LEU A 322 24.50 4.29 -68.30
C LEU A 322 25.51 5.29 -67.69
N ALA A 323 26.78 4.87 -67.78
CA ALA A 323 28.02 5.66 -68.02
C ALA A 323 28.65 6.52 -66.91
N GLY A 324 29.98 6.32 -66.74
CA GLY A 324 30.94 7.43 -66.59
C GLY A 324 31.83 7.46 -65.35
N GLY A 325 33.12 7.14 -65.53
CA GLY A 325 34.22 8.03 -65.09
C GLY A 325 34.71 8.05 -63.64
N ASN A 326 35.86 7.39 -63.42
CA ASN A 326 37.10 7.93 -62.82
C ASN A 326 37.15 8.46 -61.36
N ASN A 327 38.12 7.87 -60.61
CA ASN A 327 39.00 8.40 -59.56
C ASN A 327 38.45 9.06 -58.28
N GLY A 328 38.92 8.55 -57.13
CA GLY A 328 38.98 9.30 -55.87
C GLY A 328 39.15 8.43 -54.64
N CYS A 329 40.40 8.28 -54.16
CA CYS A 329 40.67 7.87 -52.78
C CYS A 329 40.35 9.04 -51.85
N GLU A 330 39.45 8.86 -50.88
CA GLU A 330 39.45 9.67 -49.66
C GLU A 330 38.89 8.87 -48.48
N ALA A 331 39.71 8.76 -47.44
CA ALA A 331 39.34 8.21 -46.15
C ALA A 331 38.55 9.27 -45.37
N GLY A 332 37.32 8.93 -44.96
CA GLY A 332 36.44 9.83 -44.22
C GLY A 332 35.56 9.05 -43.24
N SER A 333 35.91 9.15 -41.96
CA SER A 333 35.13 8.71 -40.81
C SER A 333 33.69 9.25 -40.85
N THR A 334 32.68 8.40 -40.65
CA THR A 334 31.41 8.74 -39.98
C THR A 334 30.50 7.51 -39.85
N ALA A 335 30.25 7.10 -38.60
CA ALA A 335 29.07 6.32 -38.26
C ALA A 335 27.81 7.20 -38.37
N PRO A 336 26.64 6.60 -38.62
CA PRO A 336 25.62 6.70 -37.59
C PRO A 336 24.96 5.36 -37.28
N ALA A 337 24.85 5.12 -35.98
CA ALA A 337 24.15 4.01 -35.39
C ALA A 337 22.64 4.12 -35.63
N MET A 338 22.08 2.95 -35.91
CA MET A 338 20.67 2.67 -36.16
C MET A 338 19.81 3.04 -34.94
N HIS A 339 18.80 3.84 -35.23
CA HIS A 339 17.72 4.27 -34.35
C HIS A 339 16.88 3.05 -33.92
N ILE A 340 17.10 2.55 -32.70
CA ILE A 340 16.13 1.71 -31.99
C ILE A 340 15.42 2.64 -31.02
N ASP A 341 14.15 2.93 -31.26
CA ASP A 341 13.15 3.07 -30.20
C ASP A 341 11.76 3.17 -30.83
N SER A 342 11.08 2.03 -30.87
CA SER A 342 9.64 1.96 -31.09
C SER A 342 9.00 1.31 -29.87
N LEU A 343 8.33 2.15 -29.10
CA LEU A 343 7.01 1.90 -28.50
C LEU A 343 6.88 0.68 -27.58
N ALA A 344 7.09 0.92 -26.28
CA ALA A 344 6.27 0.31 -25.24
C ALA A 344 6.05 1.31 -24.09
N PHE A 345 5.21 2.31 -24.35
CA PHE A 345 4.56 3.11 -23.31
C PHE A 345 3.69 2.19 -22.45
N GLY A 346 4.24 1.72 -21.34
CA GLY A 346 3.48 1.12 -20.26
C GLY A 346 2.94 2.21 -19.34
N ASN A 347 1.87 2.89 -19.76
CA ASN A 347 1.11 3.76 -18.86
C ASN A 347 0.49 2.91 -17.75
N CYS A 348 0.93 3.17 -16.53
CA CYS A 348 0.31 2.69 -15.30
C CYS A 348 -1.00 3.49 -15.12
N GLN A 349 -2.07 3.05 -15.77
CA GLN A 349 -3.44 3.48 -15.47
C GLN A 349 -4.33 2.26 -15.30
N LEU A 350 -4.60 1.93 -14.02
CA LEU A 350 -5.92 1.66 -13.43
C LEU A 350 -5.74 1.35 -11.92
#